data_AF-A0A2V7HIK5-F1
#
_entry.id   AF-A0A2V7HIK5-F1
#
_cell.length_a   1.000
_cell.length_b   1.000
_cell.length_c   1.000
_cell.angle_alpha   90.00
_cell.angle_beta   90.00
_cell.angle_gamma   90.00
#
_symmetry.space_group_name_H-M   'P 1'
#
loop_
_entity.id
_entity.type
_entity.pdbx_description
1 polymer ?
#
loop_
_entity_poly.entity_id
_entity_poly.type
_entity_poly.pdbx_seq_one_letter_code
_entity_poly.pdbx_strand_id
1 'polypeptide(L)'
;IVMLTDGIPDTKSARNDSLSKYKHINLSGLEYLSKNTTVRILYPRPTVAVHWEKNVPRRRVRMWTVDDEVMATWKSHYHKGQPPENQAELWKWISDNVDFRVRSAGIL
;
A
#
# COMPACT_ATOMS: atom_id res chain seq x y z
N ILE A 1 -6.89 4.44 2.02
CA ILE A 1 -6.14 5.30 1.06
C ILE A 1 -5.24 4.40 0.24
N VAL A 2 -5.17 4.63 -1.06
CA VAL A 2 -4.25 3.92 -1.98
C VAL A 2 -3.33 4.97 -2.60
N MET A 3 -2.03 4.69 -2.58
CA MET A 3 -0.99 5.54 -3.13
C MET A 3 -0.12 4.71 -4.08
N LEU A 4 0.12 5.22 -5.29
CA LEU A 4 0.99 4.61 -6.29
C LEU A 4 2.27 5.42 -6.33
N THR A 5 3.39 4.81 -5.99
CA THR A 5 4.69 5.50 -5.87
C THR A 5 5.83 4.48 -5.85
N ASP A 6 7.00 4.89 -6.33
CA ASP A 6 8.27 4.16 -6.10
C ASP A 6 8.68 4.14 -4.61
N GLY A 7 7.98 4.96 -3.81
CA GLY A 7 7.92 4.93 -2.37
C GLY A 7 8.97 5.77 -1.66
N ILE A 8 9.82 6.54 -2.35
CA ILE A 8 10.83 7.33 -1.64
C ILE A 8 10.22 8.69 -1.24
N PRO A 9 10.07 9.01 0.06
CA PRO A 9 9.50 10.30 0.45
C PRO A 9 10.43 11.45 0.09
N ASP A 10 9.90 12.47 -0.57
CA ASP A 10 10.62 13.72 -0.87
C ASP A 10 10.54 14.73 0.29
N THR A 11 10.83 14.25 1.51
CA THR A 11 10.91 15.09 2.70
C THR A 11 12.38 15.34 3.07
N LYS A 12 12.62 16.40 3.85
CA LYS A 12 13.97 16.72 4.33
C LYS A 12 14.49 15.57 5.20
N SER A 13 15.71 15.12 4.91
CA SER A 13 16.47 14.23 5.80
C SER A 13 17.34 15.03 6.75
N ALA A 14 17.42 14.60 8.00
CA ALA A 14 18.47 15.02 8.90
C ALA A 14 19.86 14.61 8.37
N ARG A 15 20.87 15.42 8.69
CA ARG A 15 22.27 15.13 8.33
C ARG A 15 22.66 13.78 8.96
N ASN A 16 23.07 12.82 8.12
CA ASN A 16 23.44 11.44 8.49
C ASN A 16 22.28 10.49 8.90
N ASP A 17 21.00 10.86 8.72
CA ASP A 17 19.87 9.93 8.87
C ASP A 17 18.96 10.01 7.62
N SER A 18 19.22 9.19 6.61
CA SER A 18 18.41 9.13 5.39
C SER A 18 16.98 8.62 5.64
N LEU A 19 16.75 7.88 6.72
CA LEU A 19 15.45 7.32 7.09
C LEU A 19 14.58 8.31 7.88
N SER A 20 15.17 9.39 8.40
CA SER A 20 14.43 10.48 9.04
C SER A 20 13.32 11.06 8.15
N LYS A 21 13.44 10.94 6.82
CA LYS A 21 12.41 11.36 5.86
C LYS A 21 11.04 10.74 6.16
N TYR A 22 11.01 9.45 6.49
CA TYR A 22 9.76 8.74 6.82
C TYR A 22 9.12 9.23 8.13
N LYS A 23 9.93 9.71 9.08
CA LYS A 23 9.46 10.22 10.38
C LYS A 23 8.68 11.53 10.26
N HIS A 24 8.88 12.27 9.17
CA HIS A 24 8.17 13.52 8.90
C HIS A 24 6.76 13.30 8.32
N ILE A 25 6.42 12.07 7.95
CA ILE A 25 5.08 11.75 7.44
C ILE A 25 4.10 11.76 8.60
N ASN A 26 3.19 12.73 8.60
CA ASN A 26 2.19 12.88 9.65
C ASN A 26 0.85 12.26 9.24
N LEU A 27 0.48 11.16 9.89
CA LEU A 27 -0.79 10.47 9.66
C LEU A 27 -1.87 10.81 10.70
N SER A 28 -1.63 11.78 11.60
CA SER A 28 -2.55 12.09 12.72
C SER A 28 -3.95 12.49 12.26
N GLY A 29 -4.06 13.20 11.13
CA GLY A 29 -5.35 13.56 10.54
C GLY A 29 -6.19 12.33 10.15
N LEU A 30 -5.54 11.28 9.64
CA LEU A 30 -6.21 10.01 9.30
C LEU A 30 -6.60 9.22 10.53
N GLU A 31 -5.79 9.29 11.59
CA GLU A 31 -6.08 8.67 12.89
C GLU A 31 -7.24 9.35 13.61
N TYR A 32 -7.41 10.66 13.40
CA TYR A 32 -8.54 11.41 13.94
C TYR A 32 -9.86 11.02 13.24
N LEU A 33 -9.85 10.92 11.91
CA LEU A 33 -11.05 10.67 11.12
C LEU A 33 -11.61 9.25 11.30
N SER A 34 -10.77 8.23 11.47
CA SER A 34 -11.23 6.85 11.64
C SER A 34 -10.26 6.00 12.45
N LYS A 35 -10.83 5.12 13.29
CA LYS A 35 -10.07 4.14 14.08
C LYS A 35 -9.44 3.03 13.24
N ASN A 36 -9.92 2.79 12.02
CA ASN A 36 -9.51 1.68 11.16
C ASN A 36 -9.15 2.16 9.74
N THR A 37 -8.16 3.04 9.62
CA THR A 37 -7.66 3.48 8.32
C THR A 37 -6.49 2.60 7.87
N THR A 38 -6.55 2.11 6.63
CA THR A 38 -5.40 1.47 5.97
C THR A 38 -4.85 2.41 4.90
N VAL A 39 -3.54 2.66 4.94
CA VAL A 39 -2.77 3.28 3.86
C VAL A 39 -2.08 2.16 3.08
N ARG A 40 -2.41 2.08 1.78
CA ARG A 40 -1.83 1.13 0.84
C ARG A 40 -0.84 1.83 -0.05
N ILE A 41 0.33 1.24 -0.22
CA ILE A 41 1.41 1.78 -1.04
C ILE A 41 1.78 0.71 -2.06
N LEU A 42 1.56 1.03 -3.33
CA LEU A 42 1.78 0.12 -4.44
C LEU A 42 3.00 0.59 -5.24
N TYR A 43 3.78 -0.37 -5.73
CA TYR A 43 5.05 -0.17 -6.45
C TYR A 43 6.28 0.32 -5.64
N PRO A 44 6.34 0.32 -4.30
CA PRO A 44 7.61 0.57 -3.64
C PRO A 44 8.58 -0.57 -3.91
N ARG A 45 9.88 -0.26 -4.03
CA ARG A 45 10.92 -1.30 -3.97
C ARG A 45 10.83 -2.04 -2.62
N PRO A 46 11.23 -3.32 -2.52
CA PRO A 46 11.13 -4.09 -1.27
C PRO A 46 11.79 -3.42 -0.05
N THR A 47 12.94 -2.77 -0.23
CA THR A 47 13.62 -2.04 0.87
C THR A 47 12.85 -0.80 1.31
N VAL A 48 12.25 -0.09 0.35
CA VAL A 48 11.44 1.11 0.57
C VAL A 48 10.13 0.74 1.26
N ALA A 49 9.50 -0.36 0.86
CA ALA A 49 8.31 -0.94 1.48
C ALA A 49 8.53 -1.16 2.99
N VAL A 50 9.64 -1.81 3.36
CA VAL A 50 10.03 -2.03 4.77
C VAL A 50 10.21 -0.71 5.52
N HIS A 51 10.75 0.34 4.87
CA HIS A 51 10.89 1.64 5.51
C HIS A 51 9.54 2.33 5.77
N TRP A 52 8.58 2.22 4.87
CA TRP A 52 7.21 2.68 5.12
C TRP A 52 6.57 1.98 6.31
N GLU A 53 6.72 0.66 6.38
CA GLU A 53 6.15 -0.13 7.46
C GLU A 53 6.84 0.11 8.80
N LYS A 54 8.15 0.38 8.84
CA LYS A 54 8.87 0.50 10.13
C LYS A 54 9.04 1.95 10.61
N ASN A 55 9.21 2.90 9.70
CA ASN A 55 9.71 4.23 10.05
C ASN A 55 8.64 5.33 10.01
N VAL A 56 7.47 5.07 9.43
CA VAL A 56 6.35 6.02 9.45
C VAL A 56 5.64 5.96 10.80
N PRO A 57 5.66 7.04 11.61
CA PRO A 57 5.04 7.07 12.92
C PRO A 57 3.53 6.91 12.79
N ARG A 58 2.97 5.90 13.46
CA ARG A 58 1.53 5.62 13.47
C ARG A 58 1.16 4.82 14.70
N ARG A 59 -0.08 5.00 15.14
CA ARG A 59 -0.70 4.29 16.27
C ARG A 59 -1.78 3.34 15.79
N ARG A 60 -2.67 3.79 14.90
CA ARG A 60 -3.87 3.05 14.50
C ARG A 60 -4.00 2.85 13.00
N VAL A 61 -3.26 3.62 12.21
CA VAL A 61 -3.21 3.41 10.77
C VAL A 61 -2.48 2.11 10.47
N ARG A 62 -3.14 1.23 9.71
CA ARG A 62 -2.49 0.05 9.13
C ARG A 62 -1.71 0.50 7.90
N MET A 63 -0.44 0.15 7.84
CA MET A 63 0.39 0.33 6.66
C MET A 63 0.43 -0.99 5.91
N TRP A 64 0.23 -0.94 4.60
CA TRP A 64 0.32 -2.10 3.73
C TRP A 64 1.06 -1.72 2.47
N THR A 65 2.05 -2.51 2.09
CA THR A 65 2.87 -2.27 0.91
C THR A 65 2.84 -3.48 -0.01
N VAL A 66 2.77 -3.24 -1.31
CA VAL A 66 2.86 -4.28 -2.35
C VAL A 66 3.98 -3.88 -3.29
N ASP A 67 5.05 -4.65 -3.29
CA ASP A 67 6.27 -4.30 -4.01
C ASP A 67 6.10 -4.20 -5.52
N ASP A 68 7.06 -3.53 -6.16
CA ASP A 68 7.12 -3.32 -7.60
C ASP A 68 7.17 -4.61 -8.40
N GLU A 69 7.85 -5.65 -7.91
CA GLU A 69 7.93 -6.96 -8.57
C GLU A 69 6.56 -7.65 -8.64
N VAL A 70 5.82 -7.71 -7.52
CA VAL A 70 4.46 -8.24 -7.50
C VAL A 70 3.58 -7.38 -8.39
N MET A 71 3.61 -6.06 -8.23
CA MET A 71 2.80 -5.17 -9.05
C MET A 71 3.11 -5.31 -10.55
N ALA A 72 4.34 -5.58 -10.97
CA ALA A 72 4.67 -5.78 -12.39
C ALA A 72 3.94 -6.98 -13.02
N THR A 73 3.45 -7.93 -12.21
CA THR A 73 2.75 -9.13 -12.71
C THR A 73 1.29 -8.91 -13.08
N TRP A 74 0.64 -7.82 -12.66
CA TRP A 74 -0.83 -7.66 -12.87
C TRP A 74 -1.24 -7.78 -14.35
N LYS A 75 -0.38 -7.31 -15.25
CA LYS A 75 -0.66 -7.26 -16.69
C LYS A 75 -0.74 -8.64 -17.33
N SER A 76 -0.04 -9.65 -16.82
CA SER A 76 -0.15 -11.02 -17.35
C SER A 76 -1.51 -11.66 -17.06
N HIS A 77 -2.22 -11.15 -16.05
CA HIS A 77 -3.56 -11.59 -15.68
C HIS A 77 -4.68 -10.83 -16.41
N TYR A 78 -4.34 -9.82 -17.22
CA TYR A 78 -5.30 -9.03 -17.99
C TYR A 78 -5.47 -9.57 -19.41
N HIS A 79 -6.70 -9.98 -19.73
CA HIS A 79 -7.07 -10.54 -21.02
C HIS A 79 -7.62 -9.45 -21.95
N LYS A 80 -6.75 -8.91 -22.82
CA LYS A 80 -7.13 -7.82 -23.74
C LYS A 80 -8.36 -8.20 -24.58
N GLY A 81 -9.34 -7.30 -24.63
CA GLY A 81 -10.55 -7.45 -25.45
C GLY A 81 -11.71 -8.15 -24.75
N GLN A 82 -11.48 -8.74 -23.58
CA GLN A 82 -12.57 -9.19 -22.71
C GLN A 82 -13.14 -8.00 -21.92
N PRO A 83 -14.47 -7.95 -21.73
CA PRO A 83 -15.07 -6.93 -20.88
C PRO A 83 -14.65 -7.13 -19.42
N PRO A 84 -14.68 -6.06 -18.58
CA PRO A 84 -14.21 -6.11 -17.20
C PRO A 84 -14.77 -7.29 -16.40
N GLU A 85 -16.06 -7.60 -16.49
CA GLU A 85 -16.72 -8.70 -15.79
C GLU A 85 -16.12 -10.08 -16.05
N ASN A 86 -15.47 -10.28 -17.20
CA ASN A 86 -14.88 -11.57 -17.60
C ASN A 86 -13.37 -11.67 -17.29
N GLN A 87 -12.78 -10.66 -16.66
CA GLN A 87 -11.36 -10.63 -16.27
C GLN A 87 -11.08 -11.41 -14.98
N ALA A 88 -11.50 -12.67 -14.91
CA ALA A 88 -11.49 -13.46 -13.67
C ALA A 88 -10.09 -13.57 -13.03
N GLU A 89 -9.05 -13.76 -13.84
CA GLU A 89 -7.66 -13.82 -13.36
C GLU A 89 -7.18 -12.48 -12.81
N LEU A 90 -7.45 -11.37 -13.51
CA LEU A 90 -7.10 -10.04 -13.02
C LEU A 90 -7.82 -9.73 -11.71
N TRP A 91 -9.11 -10.05 -11.59
CA TRP A 91 -9.85 -9.82 -10.36
C TRP A 91 -9.35 -10.65 -9.21
N LYS A 92 -8.99 -11.92 -9.48
CA LYS A 92 -8.33 -12.76 -8.49
C LYS A 92 -7.00 -12.16 -8.06
N TRP A 93 -6.16 -11.73 -9.01
CA TRP A 93 -4.87 -11.11 -8.72
C TRP A 93 -5.04 -9.83 -7.90
N ILE A 94 -5.98 -8.96 -8.27
CA ILE A 94 -6.30 -7.74 -7.51
C ILE A 94 -6.77 -8.13 -6.11
N SER A 95 -7.66 -9.12 -5.98
CA SER A 95 -8.16 -9.59 -4.68
C SER A 95 -7.07 -10.13 -3.78
N ASP A 96 -6.07 -10.82 -4.34
CA ASP A 96 -5.03 -11.49 -3.58
C ASP A 96 -3.88 -10.51 -3.21
N ASN A 97 -3.61 -9.50 -4.05
CA ASN A 97 -2.44 -8.64 -3.90
C ASN A 97 -2.78 -7.20 -3.51
N VAL A 98 -3.88 -6.62 -4.01
CA VAL A 98 -4.17 -5.17 -3.90
C VAL A 98 -5.38 -4.88 -3.01
N ASP A 99 -6.43 -5.68 -3.13
CA ASP A 99 -7.66 -5.53 -2.35
C ASP A 99 -7.49 -6.17 -0.97
N PHE A 100 -7.82 -5.40 0.06
CA PHE A 100 -8.05 -5.96 1.38
C PHE A 100 -9.40 -5.44 1.80
N ARG A 101 -10.45 -6.09 1.31
CA ARG A 101 -11.75 -5.99 1.99
C ARG A 101 -11.51 -6.57 3.37
N VAL A 102 -11.91 -5.84 4.40
CA VAL A 102 -12.07 -6.45 5.72
C VAL A 102 -13.04 -7.60 5.48
N ARG A 103 -12.53 -8.84 5.42
CA ARG A 103 -13.39 -10.00 5.64
C ARG A 103 -13.88 -9.77 7.07
N SER A 104 -15.07 -9.22 7.23
CA SER A 104 -15.80 -9.36 8.47
C SER A 104 -15.85 -10.86 8.69
N ALA A 105 -14.97 -11.39 9.54
CA ALA A 105 -15.18 -12.70 10.11
C ALA A 105 -16.63 -12.69 10.59
N GLY A 106 -17.41 -13.64 10.10
CA GLY A 106 -18.86 -13.59 10.11
C GLY A 106 -19.41 -13.18 11.47
N ILE A 107 -20.43 -12.33 11.44
CA ILE A 107 -21.54 -12.55 12.36
C ILE A 107 -22.13 -13.90 11.96
N LEU A 108 -21.82 -14.93 12.73
CA LEU A 108 -22.60 -16.14 12.93
C LEU A 108 -22.38 -16.60 14.36
#